data_AF-A0A2G5EGB8-F1
#
_entry.id   AF-A0A2G5EGB8-F1
#
_cell.length_a   1.000
_cell.length_b   1.000
_cell.length_c   1.000
_cell.angle_alpha   90.00
_cell.angle_beta   90.00
_cell.angle_gamma   90.00
#
_symmetry.space_group_name_H-M   'P 1'
#
loop_
_entity.id
_entity.type
_entity.pdbx_description
1 polymer ?
#
loop_
_entity_poly.entity_id
_entity_poly.type
_entity_poly.pdbx_seq_one_letter_code
_entity_poly.pdbx_strand_id
1 'polypeptide(L)'
;MWVRSVVRDEWTAEVFDPELLRYKNIEEELVAMLQVGLACVAQEAEKRPTMAEVAKMIEDIRIEQSALEENLDRLRSSLSPSLATTEDAATNY
;
A
#
# COMPACT_ATOMS: atom_id res chain seq x y z
N MET A 1 3.17 -28.07 5.17
CA MET A 1 2.94 -27.69 3.76
C MET A 1 4.20 -26.97 3.25
N TRP A 2 4.53 -27.08 1.97
CA TRP A 2 5.82 -26.66 1.37
C TRP A 2 6.35 -25.28 1.78
N VAL A 3 5.50 -24.25 1.83
CA VAL A 3 5.84 -22.87 2.24
C VAL A 3 6.70 -22.80 3.51
N ARG A 4 6.41 -23.63 4.54
CA ARG A 4 7.18 -23.61 5.81
C ARG A 4 8.63 -24.13 5.69
N SER A 5 9.02 -24.67 4.53
CA SER A 5 10.38 -25.17 4.27
C SER A 5 11.28 -24.15 3.55
N VAL A 6 10.72 -23.05 3.04
CA VAL A 6 11.48 -22.00 2.31
C VAL A 6 11.98 -20.91 3.27
N VAL A 7 11.26 -20.69 4.38
CA VAL A 7 11.48 -19.59 5.33
C VAL A 7 12.59 -19.89 6.36
N ARG A 8 13.74 -20.40 5.92
CA ARG A 8 14.90 -20.59 6.83
C ARG A 8 16.26 -20.32 6.18
N ASP A 9 16.43 -20.67 4.92
CA ASP A 9 17.74 -20.73 4.29
C ASP A 9 17.81 -19.71 3.12
N GLU A 10 18.09 -18.45 3.48
CA GLU A 10 18.60 -17.34 2.63
C GLU A 10 17.67 -16.62 1.61
N TRP A 11 16.43 -17.07 1.40
CA TRP A 11 15.57 -16.52 0.33
C TRP A 11 14.64 -15.35 0.75
N THR A 12 15.03 -14.10 0.41
CA THR A 12 14.10 -12.95 0.24
C THR A 12 14.05 -12.44 -1.20
N ALA A 13 15.21 -12.19 -1.81
CA ALA A 13 15.30 -11.55 -3.13
C ALA A 13 14.69 -12.37 -4.28
N GLU A 14 14.78 -13.70 -4.26
CA GLU A 14 14.23 -14.58 -5.32
C GLU A 14 12.79 -15.07 -5.07
N VAL A 15 12.11 -14.60 -4.02
CA VAL A 15 10.68 -14.84 -3.79
C VAL A 15 9.80 -13.73 -4.38
N PHE A 16 10.35 -12.52 -4.53
CA PHE A 16 9.65 -11.39 -5.16
C PHE A 16 9.83 -11.38 -6.67
N ASP A 17 8.84 -10.83 -7.39
CA ASP A 17 8.93 -10.63 -8.82
C ASP A 17 10.07 -9.62 -9.12
N PRO A 18 11.04 -9.96 -10.00
CA PRO A 18 12.13 -9.04 -10.37
C PRO A 18 11.66 -7.68 -10.91
N GLU A 19 10.45 -7.60 -11.47
CA GLU A 19 9.86 -6.33 -11.91
C GLU A 19 9.51 -5.40 -10.75
N LEU A 20 9.17 -5.93 -9.58
CA LEU A 20 8.94 -5.15 -8.36
C LEU A 20 10.26 -4.62 -7.80
N LEU A 21 11.33 -5.41 -7.84
CA LEU A 21 12.67 -5.00 -7.40
C LEU A 21 13.29 -3.88 -8.27
N ARG A 22 12.64 -3.49 -9.38
CA ARG A 22 13.01 -2.28 -10.14
C ARG A 22 12.58 -0.98 -9.46
N TYR A 23 11.67 -1.04 -8.48
CA TYR A 23 11.25 0.10 -7.67
C TYR A 23 12.13 0.22 -6.43
N LYS A 24 12.71 1.41 -6.20
CA LYS A 24 13.56 1.65 -5.03
C LYS A 24 12.71 1.85 -3.78
N ASN A 25 13.26 1.43 -2.64
CA ASN A 25 12.72 1.61 -1.29
C ASN A 25 11.44 0.80 -0.96
N ILE A 26 10.95 -0.09 -1.84
CA ILE A 26 9.76 -0.92 -1.54
C ILE A 26 10.07 -2.26 -0.86
N GLU A 27 11.35 -2.57 -0.61
CA GLU A 27 11.77 -3.88 -0.08
C GLU A 27 11.16 -4.19 1.30
N GLU A 28 11.07 -3.19 2.18
CA GLU A 28 10.47 -3.32 3.51
C GLU A 28 8.95 -3.56 3.42
N GLU A 29 8.28 -2.89 2.48
CA GLU A 29 6.85 -3.03 2.18
C GLU A 29 6.53 -4.43 1.62
N LEU A 30 7.37 -4.93 0.71
CA LEU A 30 7.27 -6.28 0.15
C LEU A 30 7.49 -7.36 1.23
N VAL A 31 8.45 -7.14 2.13
CA VAL A 31 8.69 -8.03 3.29
C VAL A 31 7.51 -8.00 4.26
N ALA A 32 6.91 -6.83 4.53
CA ALA A 32 5.73 -6.74 5.38
C ALA A 32 4.50 -7.43 4.73
N MET A 33 4.28 -7.23 3.43
CA MET A 33 3.23 -7.92 2.66
C MET A 33 3.42 -9.45 2.66
N LEU A 34 4.68 -9.92 2.56
CA LEU A 34 5.03 -11.34 2.68
C LEU A 34 4.70 -11.88 4.09
N GLN A 35 4.91 -11.10 5.15
CA GLN A 35 4.51 -11.49 6.52
C GLN A 35 2.98 -11.61 6.67
N VAL A 36 2.19 -10.71 6.06
CA VAL A 36 0.72 -10.84 5.97
C VAL A 36 0.35 -12.15 5.27
N GLY A 37 0.97 -12.44 4.11
CA GLY A 37 0.77 -13.67 3.36
C GLY A 37 1.09 -14.93 4.18
N LEU A 38 2.19 -14.93 4.93
CA LEU A 38 2.60 -16.02 5.81
C LEU A 38 1.63 -16.25 6.99
N ALA A 39 1.05 -15.19 7.55
CA ALA A 39 0.01 -15.29 8.58
C ALA A 39 -1.28 -15.90 8.02
N CYS A 40 -1.72 -15.49 6.83
CA CYS A 40 -2.90 -16.04 6.14
C CYS A 40 -2.79 -17.56 5.88
N VAL A 41 -1.57 -18.10 5.69
CA VAL A 41 -1.33 -19.54 5.46
C VAL A 41 -0.87 -20.30 6.72
N ALA A 42 -1.15 -19.78 7.91
CA ALA A 42 -0.84 -20.44 9.18
C ALA A 42 -1.37 -21.90 9.22
N GLN A 43 -0.57 -22.79 9.83
CA GLN A 43 -0.85 -24.23 9.84
C GLN A 43 -2.10 -24.58 10.66
N GLU A 44 -2.25 -23.93 11.82
CA GLU A 44 -3.46 -23.96 12.64
C GLU A 44 -4.45 -22.94 12.06
N ALA A 45 -5.70 -23.34 11.80
CA ALA A 45 -6.69 -22.48 11.15
C ALA A 45 -7.12 -21.33 12.07
N GLU A 46 -7.09 -21.60 13.38
CA GLU A 46 -7.42 -20.73 14.50
C GLU A 46 -6.39 -19.59 14.69
N LYS A 47 -5.23 -19.67 14.02
CA LYS A 47 -4.18 -18.66 14.04
C LYS A 47 -4.12 -17.80 12.77
N ARG A 48 -5.05 -18.00 11.83
CA ARG A 48 -5.16 -17.17 10.63
C ARG A 48 -5.94 -15.90 10.96
N PRO A 49 -5.48 -14.72 10.55
CA PRO A 49 -6.24 -13.48 10.72
C PRO A 49 -7.57 -13.54 9.96
N THR A 50 -8.59 -12.89 10.49
CA THR A 50 -9.82 -12.61 9.75
C THR A 50 -9.54 -11.62 8.61
N MET A 51 -10.39 -11.59 7.58
CA MET A 51 -10.18 -10.66 6.45
C MET A 51 -10.23 -9.17 6.88
N ALA A 52 -10.85 -8.84 8.01
CA ALA A 52 -10.82 -7.49 8.58
C ALA A 52 -9.45 -7.16 9.20
N GLU A 53 -8.83 -8.12 9.89
CA GLU A 53 -7.46 -7.97 10.40
C GLU A 53 -6.44 -7.94 9.24
N VAL A 54 -6.63 -8.76 8.20
CA VAL A 54 -5.80 -8.70 6.98
C VAL A 54 -5.89 -7.34 6.29
N ALA A 55 -7.11 -6.80 6.14
CA ALA A 55 -7.29 -5.46 5.57
C ALA A 55 -6.55 -4.40 6.40
N LYS A 56 -6.70 -4.43 7.73
CA LYS A 56 -5.98 -3.52 8.64
C LYS A 56 -4.46 -3.67 8.52
N MET A 57 -3.93 -4.89 8.50
CA MET A 57 -2.48 -5.12 8.35
C MET A 57 -1.94 -4.57 7.02
N ILE A 58 -2.74 -4.60 5.95
CA ILE A 58 -2.39 -4.01 4.65
C ILE A 58 -2.50 -2.48 4.67
N GLU A 59 -3.46 -1.92 5.40
CA GLU A 59 -3.58 -0.47 5.61
C GLU A 59 -2.43 0.08 6.47
N ASP A 60 -2.06 -0.61 7.56
CA ASP A 60 -0.96 -0.24 8.45
C ASP A 60 0.38 -0.13 7.68
N ILE A 61 0.67 -1.03 6.73
CA ILE A 61 1.86 -0.96 5.83
C ILE A 61 1.88 0.33 5.01
N ARG A 62 0.72 0.86 4.61
CA ARG A 62 0.62 2.06 3.76
C ARG A 62 0.78 3.37 4.54
N ILE A 63 0.63 3.35 5.86
CA ILE A 63 0.79 4.55 6.70
C ILE A 63 2.27 4.98 6.79
N GLU A 64 3.21 4.05 6.56
CA GLU A 64 4.64 4.36 6.43
C GLU A 64 4.95 5.10 5.10
N GLN A 65 4.05 5.01 4.09
CA GLN A 65 4.17 5.66 2.77
C GLN A 65 3.67 7.13 2.71
N SER A 66 4.02 7.98 3.68
CA SER A 66 3.71 9.43 3.60
C SER A 66 4.20 10.10 2.30
N ALA A 67 5.22 9.54 1.64
CA ALA A 67 5.71 9.96 0.31
C ALA A 67 4.77 9.63 -0.88
N LEU A 68 3.81 8.71 -0.72
CA LEU A 68 2.80 8.41 -1.75
C LEU A 68 1.58 9.32 -1.62
N GLU A 69 1.22 9.72 -0.40
CA GLU A 69 0.17 10.73 -0.16
C GLU A 69 0.52 12.06 -0.85
N GLU A 70 1.79 12.49 -0.78
CA GLU A 70 2.29 13.63 -1.55
C GLU A 70 1.96 13.55 -3.05
N ASN A 71 2.04 12.36 -3.66
CA ASN A 71 1.76 12.19 -5.09
C ASN A 71 0.26 12.23 -5.38
N LEU A 72 -0.57 11.67 -4.49
CA LEU A 72 -2.03 11.72 -4.62
C LEU A 72 -2.57 13.14 -4.41
N ASP A 73 -2.07 13.88 -3.42
CA ASP A 73 -2.48 15.27 -3.17
C ASP A 73 -1.89 16.25 -4.20
N ARG A 74 -0.70 16.00 -4.76
CA ARG A 74 -0.22 16.72 -5.97
C ARG A 74 -1.15 16.47 -7.16
N LEU A 75 -1.59 15.24 -7.38
CA LEU A 75 -2.52 14.92 -8.47
C LEU A 75 -3.90 15.58 -8.25
N ARG A 76 -4.44 15.51 -7.03
CA ARG A 76 -5.67 16.19 -6.59
C ARG A 76 -5.60 17.71 -6.75
N SER A 77 -4.45 18.31 -6.43
CA SER A 77 -4.17 19.74 -6.64
C SER A 77 -4.12 20.07 -8.14
N SER A 78 -3.50 19.21 -8.97
CA SER A 78 -3.41 19.40 -10.42
C SER A 78 -4.75 19.25 -11.16
N LEU A 79 -5.70 18.51 -10.57
CA LEU A 79 -7.05 18.29 -11.11
C LEU A 79 -8.06 19.33 -10.61
N SER A 80 -7.64 20.33 -9.83
CA SER A 80 -8.51 21.40 -9.33
C SER A 80 -8.54 22.58 -10.32
N PRO A 81 -9.66 22.86 -11.01
CA PRO A 81 -9.78 24.05 -11.85
C PRO A 81 -10.07 25.25 -10.96
N SER A 82 -9.04 26.04 -10.66
CA SER A 82 -9.17 27.27 -9.86
C SER A 82 -9.99 28.33 -10.61
N LEU A 83 -11.30 28.40 -10.34
CA LEU A 83 -12.11 29.58 -10.67
C LEU A 83 -12.20 30.50 -9.45
N ALA A 84 -11.23 31.41 -9.34
CA ALA A 84 -11.24 32.46 -8.34
C ALA A 84 -12.35 33.50 -8.62
N THR A 85 -12.77 34.20 -7.58
CA THR A 85 -13.84 35.19 -7.57
C THR A 85 -13.57 36.41 -8.44
N THR A 86 -14.60 36.85 -9.19
CA THR A 86 -14.85 38.28 -9.45
C THR A 86 -16.30 38.58 -9.12
N GLU A 87 -16.54 39.35 -8.07
CA GLU A 87 -17.81 40.05 -7.90
C GLU A 87 -17.85 41.20 -8.91
N ASP A 88 -18.89 41.28 -9.73
CA ASP A 88 -19.19 42.48 -10.50
C ASP A 88 -20.71 42.59 -10.71
N ALA A 89 -21.26 43.80 -10.60
CA ALA A 89 -22.69 44.01 -10.44
C ALA A 89 -23.35 44.61 -11.70
N ALA A 90 -24.45 44.02 -12.16
CA ALA A 90 -25.35 44.65 -13.14
C ALA A 90 -26.82 44.22 -12.95
N THR A 91 -27.69 45.22 -12.99
CA THR A 91 -29.15 45.14 -12.85
C THR A 91 -29.84 44.53 -14.08
N ASN A 92 -31.04 43.93 -13.88
CA ASN A 92 -32.28 44.04 -14.68
C ASN A 92 -33.23 42.89 -14.27
N TYR A 93 -34.55 43.01 -14.09
CA TYR A 93 -35.54 44.06 -14.47
C TYR A 93 -35.63 44.36 -15.96
#